data_AF-A0A1V5BXH5-F1
#
_entry.id   AF-A0A1V5BXH5-F1
#
_cell.length_a   1.000
_cell.length_b   1.000
_cell.length_c   1.000
_cell.angle_alpha   90.00
_cell.angle_beta   90.00
_cell.angle_gamma   90.00
#
_symmetry.space_group_name_H-M   'P 1'
#
loop_
_entity.id
_entity.type
_entity.pdbx_description
1 polymer ?
#
loop_
_entity_poly.entity_id
_entity_poly.type
_entity_poly.pdbx_seq_one_letter_code
_entity_poly.pdbx_strand_id
1 'polypeptide(L)' 'MKQKIDSIKGRLIYNRRLATVEPVFANICSTLGLDRFTLRGKRKVNIQWLLYCTVHNLLKVHRYGYGYAR' A
#
# COMPACT_ATOMS: atom_id res chain seq x y z
N MET A 1 -1.64 20.89 3.89
CA MET A 1 -1.37 20.10 2.66
C MET A 1 -0.24 20.80 1.90
N LYS A 2 0.62 20.08 1.17
CA LYS A 2 1.66 20.74 0.34
C LYS A 2 0.98 21.53 -0.77
N GLN A 3 1.39 22.78 -1.02
CA GLN A 3 0.87 23.66 -2.08
C GLN A 3 0.70 22.95 -3.45
N LYS A 4 1.55 21.97 -3.75
CA LYS A 4 1.49 21.12 -4.96
C LYS A 4 0.16 20.36 -5.12
N ILE A 5 -0.47 19.93 -4.03
CA ILE A 5 -1.72 19.16 -4.03
C ILE A 5 -2.94 20.07 -4.22
N ASP A 6 -2.84 21.31 -3.77
CA ASP A 6 -3.98 22.25 -3.74
C ASP A 6 -4.29 22.86 -5.12
N SER A 7 -3.37 22.73 -6.09
CA SER A 7 -3.65 23.04 -7.50
C SER A 7 -4.70 22.10 -8.10
N ILE A 8 -5.49 22.56 -9.08
CA ILE A 8 -6.50 21.73 -9.78
C ILE A 8 -5.87 20.43 -10.32
N LYS A 9 -4.72 20.55 -10.99
CA LYS A 9 -3.95 19.42 -11.52
C LYS A 9 -3.47 18.49 -10.39
N GLY A 10 -2.94 19.05 -9.31
CA GLY A 10 -2.47 18.31 -8.14
C GLY A 10 -3.59 17.51 -7.48
N ARG A 11 -4.77 18.11 -7.33
CA ARG A 11 -5.95 17.49 -6.75
C ARG A 11 -6.46 16.32 -7.61
N LEU A 12 -6.53 16.50 -8.93
CA LEU A 12 -6.91 15.42 -9.87
C LEU A 12 -5.96 14.23 -9.79
N ILE A 13 -4.64 14.47 -9.70
CA ILE A 13 -3.65 13.40 -9.54
C ILE A 13 -3.80 12.74 -8.17
N TYR A 14 -3.93 13.53 -7.10
CA TYR A 14 -4.05 13.03 -5.74
C TYR A 14 -5.30 12.15 -5.55
N ASN A 15 -6.43 12.52 -6.18
CA ASN A 15 -7.67 11.75 -6.13
C ASN A 15 -7.52 10.31 -6.63
N ARG A 16 -6.56 10.03 -7.53
CA ARG A 16 -6.30 8.66 -8.02
C ARG A 16 -5.83 7.71 -6.91
N ARG A 17 -5.33 8.23 -5.79
CA ARG A 17 -4.94 7.42 -4.63
C ARG A 17 -6.10 6.57 -4.09
N LEU A 18 -7.33 7.08 -4.13
CA LEU A 18 -8.51 6.35 -3.66
C LEU A 18 -8.65 4.99 -4.34
N ALA A 19 -8.39 4.92 -5.65
CA ALA A 19 -8.49 3.68 -6.41
C ALA A 19 -7.21 2.84 -6.40
N THR A 20 -6.05 3.46 -6.13
CA THR A 20 -4.74 2.80 -6.32
C THR A 20 -4.03 2.51 -5.01
N VAL A 21 -3.87 3.52 -4.16
CA VAL A 21 -3.04 3.45 -2.97
C VAL A 21 -3.85 3.06 -1.74
N GLU A 22 -5.03 3.63 -1.55
CA GLU A 22 -5.87 3.35 -0.38
C GLU A 22 -6.26 1.86 -0.25
N PRO A 23 -6.55 1.11 -1.33
CA PRO A 23 -6.84 -0.33 -1.22
C PRO A 23 -5.64 -1.16 -0.73
N VAL A 24 -4.40 -0.74 -1.04
CA VAL A 24 -3.18 -1.40 -0.55
C VAL A 24 -3.07 -1.22 0.95
N PHE A 25 -3.24 0.01 1.45
CA PHE A 25 -3.24 0.29 2.88
C PHE A 25 -4.39 -0.42 3.60
N ALA A 26 -5.61 -0.39 3.03
CA ALA A 26 -6.75 -1.09 3.60
C ALA A 26 -6.49 -2.60 3.74
N ASN A 27 -5.87 -3.23 2.74
CA ASN A 27 -5.53 -4.65 2.84
C ASN A 27 -4.44 -4.91 3.89
N ILE A 28 -3.38 -4.10 3.94
CA ILE A 28 -2.30 -4.27 4.93
C ILE A 28 -2.81 -4.05 6.36
N CYS A 29 -3.58 -3.00 6.60
CA CYS A 29 -4.07 -2.67 7.93
C CYS A 29 -5.20 -3.60 8.38
N SER A 30 -6.23 -3.77 7.56
CA SER A 30 -7.46 -4.46 7.98
C SER A 30 -7.46 -5.96 7.71
N THR A 31 -6.79 -6.43 6.64
CA THR A 31 -6.74 -7.87 6.30
C THR A 31 -5.49 -8.54 6.85
N LEU A 32 -4.32 -7.92 6.69
CA LEU A 32 -3.05 -8.49 7.18
C LEU A 32 -2.76 -8.10 8.64
N GLY A 33 -3.45 -7.10 9.19
CA GLY A 33 -3.38 -6.74 10.60
C GLY A 33 -2.16 -5.90 11.01
N LEU A 34 -1.55 -5.14 10.09
CA LEU A 34 -0.50 -4.15 10.44
C LEU A 34 -1.07 -2.75 10.56
N ASP A 35 -1.92 -2.53 11.56
CA ASP A 35 -2.44 -1.20 11.91
C ASP A 35 -1.44 -0.35 12.71
N ARG A 36 -0.45 -1.00 13.34
CA ARG A 36 0.66 -0.37 14.05
C ARG A 36 1.97 -1.13 13.86
N PHE A 37 3.09 -0.39 13.84
CA PHE A 37 4.41 -1.01 13.90
C PHE A 37 4.69 -1.54 15.31
N THR A 38 5.15 -2.79 15.39
CA THR A 38 5.46 -3.47 16.65
C THR A 38 6.95 -3.43 16.99
N LEU A 39 7.80 -3.11 16.02
CA LEU A 39 9.25 -3.01 16.19
C LEU A 39 9.68 -1.57 16.47
N ARG A 40 10.85 -1.41 17.12
CA ARG A 40 11.50 -0.11 17.36
C ARG A 40 12.76 0.06 16.52
N GLY A 41 12.97 1.28 16.03
CA GLY A 41 14.12 1.66 15.21
C GLY A 41 13.84 1.56 13.71
N LYS A 42 14.29 2.56 12.96
CA LYS A 42 14.01 2.74 11.51
C LYS A 42 14.29 1.48 10.70
N ARG A 43 15.43 0.82 10.93
CA ARG A 43 15.84 -0.39 10.19
C ARG A 43 14.84 -1.53 10.38
N LYS A 44 14.44 -1.81 11.64
CA LYS A 44 13.52 -2.91 11.95
C LYS A 44 12.11 -2.63 11.42
N VAL A 45 11.61 -1.41 11.63
CA VAL A 45 10.32 -0.97 11.09
C VAL A 45 10.29 -1.06 9.57
N ASN A 46 11.37 -0.67 8.88
CA ASN A 46 11.46 -0.78 7.43
C ASN A 46 11.40 -2.24 6.96
N ILE A 47 12.08 -3.16 7.65
CA ILE A 47 12.00 -4.59 7.34
C ILE A 47 10.57 -5.11 7.54
N GLN A 48 9.93 -4.76 8.66
CA GLN A 48 8.53 -5.12 8.91
C GLN A 48 7.60 -4.61 7.80
N TRP A 49 7.74 -3.35 7.42
CA TRP A 49 6.95 -2.75 6.34
C TRP A 49 7.15 -3.49 5.01
N LEU A 50 8.40 -3.74 4.61
CA LEU A 50 8.71 -4.44 3.36
C LEU A 50 8.18 -5.87 3.35
N LEU A 51 8.24 -6.59 4.48
CA LEU A 51 7.67 -7.94 4.59
C LEU A 51 6.16 -7.93 4.34
N TYR A 52 5.42 -6.99 4.94
CA TYR A 52 3.98 -6.86 4.70
C TYR A 52 3.66 -6.49 3.26
N CYS A 53 4.44 -5.60 2.63
CA CYS A 53 4.31 -5.30 1.20
C CYS A 53 4.55 -6.56 0.33
N THR A 54 5.54 -7.37 0.65
CA THR A 54 5.81 -8.63 -0.07
C THR A 54 4.63 -9.59 0.08
N VAL A 55 4.10 -9.79 1.29
CA VAL A 55 2.93 -10.65 1.52
C VAL A 55 1.72 -10.15 0.73
N HIS A 56 1.43 -8.85 0.76
CA HIS A 56 0.36 -8.25 -0.04
C HIS A 56 0.51 -8.57 -1.54
N ASN A 57 1.71 -8.38 -2.10
CA ASN A 57 1.98 -8.65 -3.50
C ASN A 57 1.87 -10.14 -3.85
N LEU A 58 2.37 -11.02 -2.99
CA LEU A 58 2.26 -12.48 -3.19
C LEU A 58 0.79 -12.93 -3.20
N LEU A 59 -0.05 -12.38 -2.32
CA LEU A 59 -1.49 -12.66 -2.34
C LEU A 59 -2.17 -12.18 -3.62
N LYS A 60 -1.72 -11.05 -4.19
CA LYS A 60 -2.21 -10.58 -5.50
C LYS A 60 -1.83 -11.54 -6.62
N VAL A 61 -0.57 -11.99 -6.67
CA VAL A 61 -0.12 -12.96 -7.66
C VAL A 61 -0.84 -14.30 -7.49
N HIS A 62 -0.98 -14.79 -6.27
CA HIS A 62 -1.67 -16.05 -6.01
C HIS A 62 -3.14 -16.01 -6.45
N ARG A 63 -3.87 -14.91 -6.19
CA ARG A 63 -5.30 -14.79 -6.53
C ARG A 63 -5.56 -14.49 -8.00
N TYR A 64 -4.73 -13.66 -8.63
CA TYR A 64 -5.00 -13.12 -9.97
C TYR A 64 -4.00 -13.58 -11.03
N GLY A 65 -2.82 -14.07 -10.63
CA GLY A 65 -1.71 -14.39 -11.52
C GLY A 65 -2.02 -15.49 -12.54
N TYR A 66 -2.84 -16.48 -12.18
CA TYR A 66 -3.29 -17.51 -13.12
C TYR A 66 -4.04 -16.94 -14.34
N GLY A 67 -4.74 -15.80 -14.18
CA GLY A 67 -5.42 -15.13 -15.30
C GLY A 67 -4.49 -14.43 -16.27
N TYR A 68 -3.24 -14.17 -15.89
CA TYR A 68 -2.22 -13.50 -16.71
C TYR A 68 -1.15 -14.45 -17.26
N ALA A 69 -1.15 -15.72 -16.84
CA ALA A 69 -0.18 -16.72 -17.26
C ALA A 69 -0.60 -17.49 -18.54
N ARG A 70 -1.70 -17.10 -19.18
CA ARG A 70 -2.20 -17.64 -20.45
C ARG A 70 -1.93 -16.69 -21.59
#